data_AF-A0A9E1YTM8-F1
#
_entry.id   AF-A0A9E1YTM8-F1
#
_cell.length_a   1.000
_cell.length_b   1.000
_cell.length_c   1.000
_cell.angle_alpha   90.00
_cell.angle_beta   90.00
_cell.angle_gamma   90.00
#
_symmetry.space_group_name_H-M   'P 1'
#
loop_
_entity.id
_entity.type
_entity.pdbx_description
1 polymer ?
#
loop_
_entity_poly.entity_id
_entity_poly.type
_entity_poly.pdbx_seq_one_letter_code
_entity_poly.pdbx_strand_id
1 'polypeptide(L)' 'MSEVQNLCDRIIVMGHGSVVAEGTADELASMTGQADLEEIFVAIAKEESEMRKKNQLDALKEEIDAE' A
#
# COMPACT_ATOMS: atom_id res chain seq x y z
N MET A 1 -0.22 -14.45 8.65
CA MET A 1 -1.66 -14.63 8.30
C MET A 1 -1.85 -15.75 7.27
N SER A 2 -1.77 -17.03 7.68
CA SER A 2 -1.71 -18.15 6.72
C SER A 2 -3.06 -18.60 6.18
N GLU A 3 -4.16 -18.44 6.92
CA GLU A 3 -5.49 -18.84 6.43
C GLU A 3 -5.92 -18.04 5.19
N VAL A 4 -5.57 -16.75 5.14
CA VAL A 4 -5.91 -15.86 4.01
C VAL A 4 -5.13 -16.26 2.75
N GLN A 5 -3.84 -16.55 2.88
CA GLN A 5 -3.02 -17.03 1.75
C GLN A 5 -3.54 -18.34 1.16
N ASN A 6 -4.08 -19.22 2.00
CA ASN A 6 -4.58 -20.53 1.55
C ASN A 6 -6.03 -20.49 1.03
N LEU A 7 -6.83 -19.50 1.42
CA LEU A 7 -8.25 -19.42 1.07
C LEU A 7 -8.55 -18.43 -0.06
N CYS A 8 -7.74 -17.38 -0.21
CA CYS A 8 -8.01 -16.29 -1.14
C CYS A 8 -7.12 -16.37 -2.38
N ASP A 9 -7.72 -16.52 -3.56
CA ASP A 9 -7.00 -16.45 -4.83
C ASP A 9 -6.52 -15.01 -5.15
N ARG A 10 -7.25 -14.01 -4.65
CA ARG A 10 -6.95 -12.58 -4.84
C ARG A 10 -7.15 -11.82 -3.55
N ILE A 11 -6.29 -10.85 -3.31
CA ILE A 11 -6.22 -10.01 -2.13
C ILE A 11 -6.26 -8.55 -2.58
N ILE A 12 -7.11 -7.76 -1.92
CA ILE A 12 -7.20 -6.32 -2.10
C ILE A 12 -6.85 -5.67 -0.76
N VAL A 13 -5.85 -4.80 -0.77
CA VAL A 13 -5.50 -3.96 0.38
C VAL A 13 -6.13 -2.60 0.17
N MET A 14 -6.92 -2.15 1.16
CA MET A 14 -7.55 -0.84 1.15
C MET A 14 -7.03 0.02 2.29
N GLY A 15 -6.70 1.28 1.98
CA GLY A 15 -6.30 2.30 2.92
C GLY A 15 -7.15 3.55 2.71
N HIS A 16 -7.71 4.10 3.81
CA HIS A 16 -8.45 5.35 3.79
C HIS A 16 -9.58 5.46 2.74
N GLY A 17 -10.29 4.36 2.50
CA GLY A 17 -11.41 4.32 1.54
C GLY A 17 -10.99 4.16 0.07
N SER A 18 -9.71 3.93 -0.20
CA SER A 18 -9.16 3.68 -1.54
C SER A 18 -8.43 2.33 -1.59
N VAL A 19 -8.42 1.70 -2.78
CA VAL A 19 -7.56 0.54 -3.05
C VAL A 19 -6.13 1.03 -3.17
N VAL A 20 -5.23 0.38 -2.43
CA VAL A 20 -3.80 0.78 -2.36
C VAL A 20 -2.89 -0.31 -2.91
N ALA A 21 -3.35 -1.57 -2.93
CA ALA A 21 -2.74 -2.67 -3.66
C ALA A 21 -3.79 -3.75 -3.97
N GLU A 22 -3.58 -4.50 -5.05
CA GLU A 22 -4.44 -5.60 -5.48
C GLU A 22 -3.61 -6.64 -6.23
N GLY A 23 -3.82 -7.92 -5.93
CA GLY A 23 -3.13 -9.01 -6.61
C GLY A 23 -3.33 -10.35 -5.92
N THR A 24 -2.67 -11.40 -6.42
CA THR A 24 -2.48 -12.66 -5.68
C THR A 24 -1.50 -12.45 -4.53
N ALA A 25 -1.41 -13.42 -3.61
CA ALA A 25 -0.41 -13.36 -2.54
C ALA A 25 1.02 -13.27 -3.10
N ASP A 26 1.33 -14.00 -4.17
CA ASP A 26 2.64 -14.00 -4.83
C ASP A 26 2.93 -12.67 -5.54
N GLU A 27 1.93 -12.04 -6.14
CA GLU A 27 2.07 -10.72 -6.77
C GLU A 27 2.38 -9.65 -5.71
N LEU A 28 1.64 -9.64 -4.61
CA LEU A 28 1.88 -8.71 -3.49
C LEU A 28 3.22 -8.97 -2.80
N ALA A 29 3.63 -10.24 -2.69
CA ALA A 29 4.96 -10.62 -2.20
C ALA A 29 6.06 -10.06 -3.11
N SER A 30 5.88 -10.20 -4.43
CA SER A 30 6.83 -9.67 -5.43
C SER A 30 6.91 -8.15 -5.43
N MET A 31 5.79 -7.46 -5.18
CA MET A 31 5.75 -5.99 -5.06
C MET A 31 6.54 -5.47 -3.86
N THR A 32 6.47 -6.17 -2.73
CA THR A 32 7.04 -5.72 -1.45
C THR A 32 8.40 -6.33 -1.13
N GLY A 33 8.78 -7.41 -1.84
CA GLY A 33 9.96 -8.21 -1.54
C GLY A 33 9.88 -8.99 -0.22
N GLN A 34 8.67 -9.12 0.35
CA GLN A 34 8.40 -9.84 1.60
C GLN A 34 7.72 -11.18 1.30
N ALA A 35 7.89 -12.17 2.19
CA ALA A 35 7.31 -13.51 2.00
C ALA A 35 6.06 -13.74 2.87
N ASP A 36 5.98 -13.12 4.05
CA ASP A 36 4.81 -13.25 4.92
C ASP A 36 3.74 -12.20 4.60
N LEU A 37 2.47 -12.60 4.52
CA LEU A 37 1.37 -11.68 4.22
C LEU A 37 1.26 -10.52 5.21
N GLU A 38 1.64 -10.71 6.47
CA GLU A 38 1.70 -9.66 7.48
C GLU A 38 2.78 -8.64 7.15
N GLU A 39 3.98 -9.09 6.78
CA GLU A 39 5.07 -8.21 6.34
C GLU A 39 4.73 -7.48 5.04
N ILE A 40 4.10 -8.18 4.08
CA ILE A 40 3.57 -7.60 2.84
C ILE A 40 2.56 -6.48 3.17
N PHE A 41 1.61 -6.74 4.07
CA PHE A 41 0.62 -5.75 4.49
C PHE A 41 1.27 -4.52 5.14
N VAL A 42 2.22 -4.73 6.06
CA VAL A 42 2.93 -3.64 6.74
C VAL A 42 3.73 -2.80 5.73
N ALA A 43 4.37 -3.43 4.76
CA ALA A 43 5.11 -2.73 3.70
C ALA A 43 4.18 -1.84 2.87
N ILE A 44 3.04 -2.38 2.40
CA ILE A 44 2.05 -1.62 1.62
C ILE A 44 1.46 -0.47 2.44
N ALA A 45 1.06 -0.73 3.69
CA ALA A 45 0.49 0.31 4.55
C ALA A 45 1.48 1.44 4.85
N LYS A 46 2.77 1.10 5.03
CA LYS A 46 3.81 2.09 5.22
C LYS A 46 4.01 2.94 3.97
N GLU A 47 4.11 2.32 2.80
CA GLU A 47 4.29 3.02 1.52
C GLU A 47 3.11 3.98 1.25
N GLU A 48 1.88 3.53 1.47
CA GLU A 48 0.66 4.34 1.36
C GLU A 48 0.72 5.57 2.25
N SER A 49 1.10 5.39 3.52
CA SER A 49 1.18 6.48 4.48
C SER A 49 2.22 7.54 4.12
N GLU A 50 3.35 7.12 3.56
CA GLU A 50 4.42 8.02 3.11
C GLU A 50 4.03 8.75 1.81
N MET A 51 3.40 8.04 0.88
CA MET A 51 2.90 8.64 -0.35
C MET A 51 1.85 9.73 -0.05
N ARG A 52 0.96 9.51 0.91
CA ARG A 52 0.00 10.52 1.38
C ARG A 52 0.67 11.77 1.94
N LYS A 53 1.65 11.61 2.84
CA LYS A 53 2.39 12.75 3.40
C LYS A 53 3.08 13.54 2.31
N LYS A 54 3.69 12.84 1.34
CA LYS A 54 4.34 13.48 0.19
C LYS A 54 3.33 14.26 -0.66
N ASN A 55 2.20 13.65 -1.01
CA ASN A 55 1.16 14.31 -1.79
C ASN A 55 0.61 15.56 -1.07
N GLN A 56 0.45 15.50 0.25
CA GLN A 56 0.02 16.65 1.05
C GLN A 56 1.08 17.77 1.10
N LEU A 57 2.36 17.39 1.20
CA LEU A 57 3.47 18.35 1.19
C LEU A 57 3.64 19.01 -0.18
N ASP A 58 3.50 18.24 -1.26
CA ASP A 58 3.63 18.74 -2.63
C ASP A 58 2.49 19.74 -2.94
N ALA A 59 1.24 19.43 -2.53
CA ALA A 59 0.12 20.36 -2.65
C ALA A 59 0.34 21.69 -1.89
N LEU A 60 0.95 21.63 -0.70
CA LEU A 60 1.26 22.85 0.08
C LEU A 60 2.38 23.69 -0.55
N LYS A 61 3.35 23.05 -1.22
CA LYS A 61 4.43 23.78 -1.93
C LYS A 61 3.90 24.50 -3.16
N GLU A 62 3.01 23.87 -3.92
CA GLU A 62 2.39 24.50 -5.10
C GLU A 62 1.62 25.78 -4.73
N GLU A 63 0.98 25.82 -3.55
CA GLU A 63 0.32 27.04 -3.05
C GLU A 63 1.32 28.16 -2.70
N ILE A 64 2.52 27.83 -2.21
CA ILE A 64 3.55 28.83 -1.86
C ILE A 64 4.26 29.36 -3.10
N ASP A 65 4.55 28.50 -4.09
CA ASP A 65 5.25 28.88 -5.32
C ASP A 65 4.36 29.70 -6.29
N ALA A 66 3.05 29.79 -6.03
CA ALA A 66 2.09 30.56 -6.81
C ALA A 66 1.96 32.04 -6.42
N GLU A 67 2.65 32.49 -5.36
CA GLU A 67 2.76 33.88 -4.88
C GLU A 67 4.12 34.53 -5.19
#